data_AF-X1J2K2-F1
#
_entry.id   AF-X1J2K2-F1
#
_cell.length_a   1.000
_cell.length_b   1.000
_cell.length_c   1.000
_cell.angle_alpha   90.00
_cell.angle_beta   90.00
_cell.angle_gamma   90.00
#
_symmetry.space_group_name_H-M   'P 1'
#
loop_
_entity.id
_entity.type
_entity.pdbx_description
1 polymer ?
#
loop_
_entity_poly.entity_id
_entity_poly.type
_entity_poly.pdbx_seq_one_letter_code
_entity_poly.pdbx_strand_id
1 'polypeptide(L)'
;YKKIAAQRSIKAFVNIGGATPNYGNTPASITYPNGLVINGPKIPDHPERGLIFEYQNLGVPIIHLLNIRDLAIKNGLPVDPIPLPEIGEGGIYWQIVYNKPIIILIIGIEFLYLFWALVKRRSNLYLVYIVYRIS
;
A
#
# COMPACT_ATOMS: atom_id res chain seq x y z
N TYR A 1 17.52 13.64 9.94
CA TYR A 1 16.18 13.78 10.55
C TYR A 1 15.90 15.20 11.07
N LYS A 2 16.78 15.84 11.85
CA LYS A 2 16.54 17.18 12.46
C LYS A 2 16.12 18.28 11.46
N LYS A 3 16.74 18.32 10.27
CA LYS A 3 16.41 19.29 9.21
C LYS A 3 14.98 19.14 8.68
N ILE A 4 14.50 17.90 8.52
CA ILE A 4 13.16 17.59 7.99
C ILE A 4 12.09 17.78 9.07
N ALA A 5 12.44 17.53 10.34
CA ALA A 5 11.53 17.72 11.45
C ALA A 5 11.09 19.18 11.65
N ALA A 6 11.75 20.16 11.00
CA ALA A 6 11.34 21.56 10.99
C ALA A 6 11.00 22.11 12.40
N GLN A 7 11.91 21.91 13.35
CA GLN A 7 11.77 22.27 14.78
C GLN A 7 10.70 21.51 15.57
N ARG A 8 9.96 20.57 14.97
CA ARG A 8 9.05 19.69 15.71
C ARG A 8 9.84 18.62 16.47
N SER A 9 9.38 18.31 17.69
CA SER A 9 9.95 17.22 18.47
C SER A 9 9.54 15.86 17.90
N ILE A 10 10.50 14.95 17.76
CA ILE A 10 10.23 13.56 17.39
C ILE A 10 9.63 12.87 18.61
N LYS A 11 8.41 12.32 18.45
CA LYS A 11 7.64 11.71 19.55
C LYS A 11 7.88 10.21 19.69
N ALA A 12 8.34 9.55 18.64
CA ALA A 12 8.71 8.14 18.66
C ALA A 12 9.69 7.83 17.52
N PHE A 13 10.51 6.80 17.71
CA PHE A 13 11.31 6.18 16.66
C PHE A 13 10.79 4.76 16.40
N VAL A 14 10.44 4.46 15.14
CA VAL A 14 9.97 3.14 14.75
C VAL A 14 11.11 2.42 14.04
N ASN A 15 11.66 1.39 14.68
CA ASN A 15 12.68 0.53 14.08
C ASN A 15 12.04 -0.70 13.45
N ILE A 16 12.36 -0.99 12.18
CA ILE A 16 11.88 -2.18 11.47
C ILE A 16 13.07 -3.04 11.06
N GLY A 17 13.05 -4.33 11.43
CA GLY A 17 14.12 -5.27 11.09
C GLY A 17 15.44 -4.99 11.83
N GLY A 18 16.53 -5.55 11.28
CA GLY A 18 17.86 -5.57 11.91
C GLY A 18 18.98 -5.00 11.04
N ALA A 19 18.70 -4.01 10.20
CA ALA A 19 19.71 -3.42 9.30
C ALA A 19 20.76 -2.62 10.10
N THR A 20 22.02 -2.64 9.65
CA THR A 20 23.10 -1.95 10.36
C THR A 20 22.82 -0.49 10.70
N PRO A 21 22.23 0.35 9.81
CA PRO A 21 21.99 1.75 10.15
C PRO A 21 20.96 1.95 11.27
N ASN A 22 19.95 1.09 11.37
CA ASN A 22 18.84 1.28 12.30
C ASN A 22 19.03 0.52 13.61
N TYR A 23 19.58 -0.70 13.54
CA TYR A 23 19.75 -1.61 14.66
C TYR A 23 21.18 -1.60 15.22
N GLY A 24 22.16 -1.28 14.37
CA GLY A 24 23.58 -1.33 14.70
C GLY A 24 24.17 -2.73 14.55
N ASN A 25 25.50 -2.78 14.62
CA ASN A 25 26.27 -4.01 14.64
C ASN A 25 27.01 -4.13 15.97
N THR A 26 26.26 -4.25 17.06
CA THR A 26 26.81 -4.39 18.41
C THR A 26 26.15 -5.55 19.14
N PRO A 27 26.79 -6.18 20.15
CA PRO A 27 26.15 -7.19 20.98
C PRO A 27 24.87 -6.69 21.67
N ALA A 28 24.82 -5.40 22.03
CA ALA A 28 23.65 -4.76 22.62
C ALA A 28 22.47 -4.66 21.64
N SER A 29 22.73 -4.61 20.32
CA SER A 29 21.70 -4.62 19.30
C SER A 29 20.88 -5.91 19.42
N ILE A 30 21.53 -7.07 19.48
CA ILE A 30 20.90 -8.41 19.50
C ILE A 30 19.89 -8.58 20.64
N THR A 31 20.17 -7.95 21.79
CA THR A 31 19.34 -8.07 23.00
C THR A 31 18.34 -6.92 23.16
N TYR A 32 18.23 -6.04 22.16
CA TYR A 32 17.27 -4.94 22.20
C TYR A 32 15.82 -5.48 22.22
N PRO A 33 14.97 -5.06 23.16
CA PRO A 33 13.62 -5.59 23.28
C PRO A 33 12.72 -5.20 22.09
N ASN A 34 11.89 -6.15 21.64
CA ASN A 34 10.83 -5.92 20.66
C ASN A 34 9.61 -5.27 21.30
N GLY A 35 8.88 -4.47 20.52
CA GLY A 35 7.67 -3.77 20.94
C GLY A 35 7.93 -2.33 21.36
N LEU A 36 7.08 -1.80 22.24
CA LEU A 36 7.22 -0.45 22.81
C LEU A 36 8.29 -0.46 23.91
N VAL A 37 9.31 0.38 23.74
CA VAL A 37 10.46 0.52 24.63
C VAL A 37 10.55 1.96 25.08
N ILE A 38 10.21 2.19 26.35
CA ILE A 38 10.35 3.51 27.01
C ILE A 38 11.68 3.58 27.78
N ASN A 39 12.04 2.47 28.43
CA ASN A 39 13.30 2.30 29.17
C ASN A 39 14.10 1.18 28.52
N GLY A 40 14.96 1.55 27.57
CA GLY A 40 15.77 0.58 26.84
C GLY A 40 17.02 0.11 27.58
N PRO A 41 17.76 -0.86 27.01
CA PRO A 41 18.97 -1.41 27.62
C PRO A 41 20.10 -0.37 27.67
N LYS A 42 21.21 -0.70 28.34
CA LYS A 42 22.40 0.17 28.35
C LYS A 42 22.83 0.51 26.92
N ILE A 43 23.02 1.80 26.65
CA ILE A 43 23.49 2.29 25.35
C ILE A 43 24.95 1.87 25.18
N PRO A 44 25.31 1.17 24.10
CA PRO A 44 26.69 0.82 23.83
C PRO A 44 27.51 2.07 23.50
N ASP A 45 28.72 2.13 24.05
CA ASP A 45 29.73 3.10 23.64
C ASP A 45 30.53 2.51 22.48
N HIS A 46 29.90 2.45 21.30
CA HIS A 46 30.47 1.85 20.10
C HIS A 46 30.06 2.64 18.86
N PRO A 47 30.97 2.90 17.89
CA PRO A 47 30.66 3.68 16.69
C PRO A 47 29.63 3.03 15.78
N GLU A 48 29.51 1.70 15.81
CA GLU A 48 28.53 0.94 15.02
C GLU A 48 27.15 0.79 15.70
N ARG A 49 26.87 1.58 16.75
CA ARG A 49 25.52 1.58 17.34
C ARG A 49 24.52 2.17 16.34
N GLY A 50 23.37 1.52 16.20
CA GLY A 50 22.34 1.95 15.27
C GLY A 50 21.55 3.17 15.77
N LEU A 51 20.75 3.75 14.87
CA LEU A 51 19.84 4.84 15.20
C LEU A 51 18.91 4.52 16.39
N ILE A 52 18.56 3.24 16.61
CA ILE A 52 17.76 2.81 17.76
C ILE A 52 18.36 3.27 19.09
N PHE A 53 19.68 3.20 19.24
CA PHE A 53 20.37 3.67 20.45
C PHE A 53 20.52 5.19 20.48
N GLU A 54 20.67 5.84 19.31
CA GLU A 54 20.71 7.30 19.22
C GLU A 54 19.38 7.93 19.65
N TYR A 55 18.25 7.37 19.20
CA TYR A 55 16.93 7.85 19.64
C TYR A 55 16.64 7.51 21.09
N GLN A 56 17.13 6.38 21.59
CA GLN A 56 17.05 6.07 23.01
C GLN A 56 17.82 7.08 23.85
N ASN A 57 19.02 7.47 23.41
CA ASN A 57 19.85 8.48 24.09
C ASN A 57 19.17 9.86 24.15
N LEU A 58 18.29 10.14 23.19
CA LEU A 58 17.47 11.36 23.15
C LEU A 58 16.20 11.25 24.03
N GLY A 59 15.98 10.13 24.71
CA GLY A 59 14.76 9.88 25.50
C GLY A 59 13.50 9.74 24.64
N VAL A 60 13.66 9.41 23.35
CA VAL A 60 12.53 9.21 22.44
C VAL A 60 12.02 7.77 22.58
N PRO A 61 10.72 7.56 22.82
CA PRO A 61 10.10 6.24 22.81
C PRO A 61 10.40 5.45 21.54
N ILE A 62 10.71 4.17 21.67
CA ILE A 62 11.06 3.31 20.54
C ILE A 62 9.98 2.24 20.34
N ILE A 63 9.61 2.02 19.08
CA ILE A 63 8.81 0.86 18.68
C ILE A 63 9.72 -0.02 17.83
N HIS A 64 10.21 -1.12 18.40
CA HIS A 64 11.11 -2.03 17.71
C HIS A 64 10.34 -3.24 17.16
N LEU A 65 10.24 -3.34 15.84
CA LEU A 65 9.59 -4.44 15.14
C LEU A 65 10.65 -5.32 14.48
N LEU A 66 11.22 -6.22 15.29
CA LEU A 66 11.96 -7.39 14.84
C LEU A 66 11.22 -8.64 15.36
N ASN A 67 11.32 -9.76 14.64
CA ASN A 67 10.62 -10.99 15.00
C ASN A 67 9.09 -10.80 15.17
N ILE A 68 8.40 -10.54 14.05
CA ILE A 68 6.96 -10.23 14.03
C ILE A 68 6.08 -11.38 14.57
N ARG A 69 6.53 -12.63 14.43
CA ARG A 69 5.81 -13.81 14.92
C ARG A 69 5.72 -13.79 16.44
N ASP A 70 6.85 -13.60 17.13
CA ASP A 70 6.86 -13.55 18.59
C ASP A 70 6.10 -12.32 19.11
N LEU A 71 6.19 -11.18 18.41
CA LEU A 71 5.40 -10.00 18.72
C LEU A 71 3.90 -10.26 18.61
N ALA A 72 3.45 -10.92 17.55
CA ALA A 72 2.05 -11.27 17.37
C ALA A 72 1.55 -12.18 18.50
N ILE A 73 2.30 -13.25 18.81
CA ILE A 73 1.97 -14.18 19.90
C ILE A 73 1.87 -13.46 21.25
N LYS A 74 2.88 -12.63 21.60
CA LYS A 74 2.90 -11.88 22.87
C LYS A 74 1.74 -10.90 23.03
N ASN A 75 1.19 -10.41 21.91
CA ASN A 75 0.08 -9.46 21.91
C ASN A 75 -1.27 -10.12 21.60
N GLY A 76 -1.34 -11.46 21.58
CA GLY A 76 -2.59 -12.19 21.31
C GLY A 76 -3.10 -12.02 19.88
N LEU A 77 -2.24 -11.64 18.94
CA LEU A 77 -2.59 -11.49 17.53
C LEU A 77 -2.44 -12.85 16.82
N PRO A 78 -3.40 -13.22 15.95
CA PRO A 78 -3.25 -14.40 15.09
C PRO A 78 -2.08 -14.18 14.13
N VAL A 79 -1.20 -15.17 14.00
CA VAL A 79 -0.04 -15.10 13.09
C VAL A 79 -0.48 -15.43 11.67
N ASP A 80 -1.20 -16.55 11.52
CA ASP A 80 -1.69 -17.04 10.23
C ASP A 80 -3.21 -17.26 10.32
N PRO A 81 -3.98 -16.82 9.30
CA PRO A 81 -5.39 -17.15 9.22
C PRO A 81 -5.58 -18.66 9.05
N ILE A 82 -6.49 -19.25 9.84
CA ILE A 82 -6.86 -20.66 9.77
C ILE A 82 -8.37 -20.74 9.53
N PRO A 83 -8.83 -21.29 8.40
CA PRO A 83 -8.04 -21.83 7.29
C PRO A 83 -7.32 -20.73 6.49
N LEU A 84 -6.26 -21.11 5.76
CA LEU A 84 -5.60 -20.20 4.83
C LEU A 84 -6.58 -19.80 3.71
N PRO A 85 -6.60 -18.52 3.29
CA PRO A 85 -7.42 -18.08 2.16
C PRO A 85 -6.92 -18.70 0.86
N GLU A 86 -7.79 -18.77 -0.15
CA GLU A 86 -7.35 -19.17 -1.49
C GLU A 86 -6.33 -18.17 -2.06
N ILE A 87 -5.49 -18.65 -2.96
CA ILE A 87 -4.44 -17.84 -3.59
C ILE A 87 -5.11 -16.67 -4.33
N GLY A 88 -4.76 -15.43 -3.95
CA GLY A 88 -5.33 -14.22 -4.54
C GLY A 88 -6.53 -13.63 -3.78
N GLU A 89 -6.93 -14.22 -2.64
CA GLU A 89 -8.05 -13.75 -1.82
C GLU A 89 -7.63 -13.19 -0.45
N GLY A 90 -6.34 -13.19 -0.12
CA GLY A 90 -5.85 -12.57 1.12
C GLY A 90 -6.10 -11.05 1.17
N GLY A 91 -6.23 -10.45 2.36
CA GLY A 91 -6.59 -9.03 2.53
C GLY A 91 -5.60 -7.98 2.00
N ILE A 92 -4.48 -8.41 1.40
CA ILE A 92 -3.53 -7.58 0.64
C ILE A 92 -3.79 -7.60 -0.87
N TYR A 93 -4.61 -8.52 -1.37
CA TYR A 93 -5.05 -8.59 -2.75
C TYR A 93 -6.31 -7.75 -2.93
N TRP A 94 -6.31 -6.93 -3.97
CA TRP A 94 -7.47 -6.17 -4.38
C TRP A 94 -7.89 -6.65 -5.76
N GLN A 95 -9.18 -6.90 -5.94
CA GLN A 95 -9.76 -7.23 -7.24
C GLN A 95 -10.50 -6.01 -7.78
N ILE A 96 -10.20 -5.63 -9.03
CA ILE A 96 -10.99 -4.63 -9.74
C ILE A 96 -12.25 -5.33 -10.24
N VAL A 97 -13.38 -5.10 -9.57
CA VAL A 97 -14.67 -5.67 -9.95
C VAL A 97 -15.36 -4.72 -10.94
N TYR A 98 -15.46 -5.14 -12.20
CA TYR A 98 -16.18 -4.38 -13.23
C TYR A 98 -17.68 -4.66 -13.16
N ASN A 99 -18.50 -3.60 -13.26
CA ASN A 99 -19.94 -3.75 -13.40
C ASN A 99 -20.29 -4.18 -14.84
N LYS A 100 -20.30 -5.50 -15.08
CA LYS A 100 -20.58 -6.10 -16.40
C LYS A 100 -21.90 -5.60 -17.02
N PRO A 101 -23.02 -5.48 -16.28
CA PRO A 101 -24.26 -4.90 -16.81
C PRO A 101 -24.07 -3.50 -17.40
N ILE A 102 -23.35 -2.61 -16.72
CA ILE A 102 -23.08 -1.25 -17.20
C ILE A 102 -22.24 -1.27 -18.47
N ILE A 103 -21.21 -2.12 -18.52
CA ILE A 103 -20.36 -2.26 -19.71
C ILE A 103 -21.18 -2.71 -20.91
N ILE A 104 -22.02 -3.74 -20.74
CA ILE A 104 -22.88 -4.26 -21.80
C ILE A 104 -23.87 -3.19 -22.26
N LEU A 105 -24.44 -2.41 -21.33
CA LEU A 105 -25.36 -1.33 -21.64
C LEU A 105 -24.69 -0.24 -22.50
N ILE A 106 -23.49 0.20 -22.12
CA ILE A 106 -22.74 1.23 -22.87
C ILE A 106 -22.40 0.72 -24.27
N ILE A 107 -21.87 -0.49 -24.38
CA ILE A 107 -21.58 -1.13 -25.68
C ILE A 107 -22.86 -1.18 -26.53
N GLY A 108 -23.98 -1.59 -25.95
CA GLY A 108 -25.27 -1.62 -26.64
C GLY A 108 -25.72 -0.26 -27.18
N ILE A 109 -25.56 0.80 -26.39
CA ILE A 109 -25.89 2.18 -26.80
C ILE A 109 -25.02 2.63 -27.96
N GLU A 110 -23.71 2.36 -27.92
CA GLU A 110 -22.78 2.71 -29.01
C GLU A 110 -23.16 1.99 -30.31
N PHE A 111 -23.48 0.69 -30.23
CA PHE A 111 -23.93 -0.09 -31.40
C PHE A 111 -25.24 0.45 -31.98
N LEU A 112 -26.21 0.80 -31.13
CA LEU A 112 -27.48 1.38 -31.57
C LEU A 112 -27.28 2.73 -32.25
N TYR A 113 -26.40 3.58 -31.71
CA TYR A 113 -26.06 4.87 -32.30
C TYR A 113 -25.41 4.70 -33.68
N LEU A 114 -24.41 3.81 -33.79
CA LEU A 114 -23.76 3.52 -35.07
C LEU A 114 -24.74 2.95 -36.10
N PHE A 115 -25.63 2.05 -35.68
CA PHE A 115 -26.67 1.50 -36.55
C PHE A 115 -27.61 2.59 -37.07
N TRP A 116 -28.11 3.45 -36.18
CA TRP A 116 -28.96 4.58 -36.55
C TRP A 116 -28.25 5.54 -37.51
N ALA A 117 -26.98 5.86 -37.26
CA ALA A 117 -26.18 6.74 -38.10
C ALA A 117 -25.99 6.15 -39.53
N LEU A 118 -25.75 4.84 -39.63
CA LEU A 118 -25.61 4.14 -40.91
C LEU A 118 -26.91 4.15 -41.71
N VAL A 119 -28.05 3.88 -41.06
CA VAL A 119 -29.38 3.94 -41.70
C VAL A 119 -29.67 5.35 -42.21
N LYS A 120 -29.43 6.37 -41.38
CA LYS A 120 -29.67 7.78 -41.75
C LYS A 120 -28.78 8.22 -42.91
N ARG A 121 -27.52 7.81 -42.95
CA ARG A 121 -26.60 8.08 -44.07
C ARG A 121 -27.12 7.46 -45.38
N ARG A 122 -27.60 6.21 -45.34
CA ARG A 122 -28.22 5.55 -46.52
C ARG A 122 -29.43 6.33 -47.01
N SER A 123 -30.38 6.65 -46.12
CA SER A 123 -31.60 7.39 -46.48
C SER A 123 -31.31 8.75 -47.14
N ASN A 124 -30.33 9.50 -46.60
CA ASN A 124 -29.92 10.78 -47.18
C ASN A 124 -29.31 10.63 -48.59
N LEU A 125 -28.49 9.61 -48.84
CA LEU A 125 -27.93 9.34 -50.17
C LEU A 125 -29.01 8.97 -51.19
N TYR A 126 -29.99 8.15 -50.81
CA TYR A 126 -31.12 7.81 -51.68
C TYR A 126 -31.97 9.04 -52.03
N LEU A 127 -32.22 9.93 -51.06
CA LEU A 127 -32.98 11.16 -51.29
C LEU A 127 -32.26 12.08 -52.30
N VAL A 128 -30.95 12.29 -52.12
CA VAL A 128 -30.13 13.11 -53.03
C VAL A 128 -30.10 12.51 -54.44
N TYR A 129 -29.94 11.18 -54.56
CA TYR A 129 -29.97 10.49 -55.85
C TYR A 129 -31.32 10.66 -56.58
N ILE A 130 -32.44 10.56 -55.86
CA ILE A 130 -33.78 10.76 -56.44
C ILE A 130 -33.94 12.19 -56.94
N VAL A 131 -33.55 13.20 -56.16
CA VAL A 131 -33.64 14.63 -56.56
C VAL A 131 -32.80 14.92 -57.81
N TYR A 132 -31.57 14.40 -57.87
CA TYR A 132 -30.69 14.55 -59.04
C TYR A 132 -31.22 13.86 -60.30
N ARG A 133 -32.02 12.81 -60.18
CA ARG A 133 -32.57 12.07 -61.33
C ARG A 133 -33.82 12.72 -61.93
N ILE A 134 -34.52 13.55 -61.16
CA ILE A 134 -35.79 14.19 -61.57
C ILE A 134 -35.56 15.65 -62.03
N SER A 135 -34.35 16.20 -61.84
CA SER A 135 -33.94 17.53 -62.34
C SER A 135 -33.20 17.39 -63.67
#